data_AF-A0A553N0B9-F1
#
_entry.id   AF-A0A553N0B9-F1
#
_cell.length_a   1.000
_cell.length_b   1.000
_cell.length_c   1.000
_cell.angle_alpha   90.00
_cell.angle_beta   90.00
_cell.angle_gamma   90.00
#
_symmetry.space_group_name_H-M   'P 1'
#
loop_
_entity.id
_entity.type
_entity.pdbx_description
1 polymer ?
#
loop_
_entity_poly.entity_id
_entity_poly.type
_entity_poly.pdbx_seq_one_letter_code
_entity_poly.pdbx_strand_id
1 'polypeptide(L)'
;MSLSVFAVAEEGTVCSWKAADYLFSADASSADTERIFYSRDYVRNNLTVFHSKFLSVCRLRKSVTSVPIGHYVLPPEAIQNEIRAVIGQYIWETEEQ
;
A
#
# COMPACT_ATOMS: atom_id res chain seq x y z
N MET A 1 8.55 7.81 -14.68
CA MET A 1 9.02 8.20 -13.32
C MET A 1 8.63 7.10 -12.34
N SER A 2 9.60 6.50 -11.64
CA SER A 2 9.35 5.43 -10.65
C SER A 2 8.61 5.98 -9.42
N LEU A 3 7.85 5.13 -8.70
CA LEU A 3 7.11 5.51 -7.49
C LEU A 3 8.03 6.05 -6.39
N SER A 4 9.23 5.51 -6.27
CA SER A 4 10.26 6.01 -5.33
C SER A 4 10.67 7.45 -5.64
N VAL A 5 10.71 7.82 -6.93
CA VAL A 5 11.04 9.18 -7.36
C VAL A 5 9.88 10.13 -7.08
N PHE A 6 8.64 9.66 -7.18
CA PHE A 6 7.46 10.46 -6.83
C PHE A 6 7.38 10.72 -5.32
N ALA A 7 7.64 9.70 -4.49
CA ALA A 7 7.68 9.88 -3.04
C ALA A 7 8.69 10.96 -2.63
N VAL A 8 9.90 10.94 -3.23
CA VAL A 8 10.94 11.96 -2.98
C VAL A 8 10.53 13.34 -3.49
N ALA A 9 9.80 13.42 -4.60
CA ALA A 9 9.32 14.70 -5.14
C ALA A 9 8.26 15.38 -4.26
N GLU A 10 7.47 14.60 -3.52
CA GLU A 10 6.45 15.08 -2.56
C GLU A 10 7.02 15.18 -1.12
N GLU A 11 8.32 15.49 -0.99
CA GLU A 11 9.05 15.64 0.29
C GLU A 11 9.16 14.35 1.15
N GLY A 12 8.81 13.19 0.59
CA GLY A 12 9.00 11.90 1.25
C GLY A 12 10.44 11.41 1.25
N THR A 13 10.81 10.58 2.23
CA THR A 13 12.11 9.90 2.28
C THR A 13 11.94 8.40 2.10
N VAL A 14 12.70 7.81 1.18
CA VAL A 14 12.75 6.35 1.01
C VAL A 14 13.77 5.79 1.99
N CYS A 15 13.34 4.88 2.86
CA CYS A 15 14.20 4.25 3.86
C CYS A 15 13.82 2.77 4.04
N SER A 16 14.56 2.06 4.89
CA SER A 16 14.25 0.66 5.21
C SER A 16 12.91 0.55 5.93
N TRP A 17 12.22 -0.59 5.80
CA TRP A 17 10.89 -0.78 6.37
C TRP A 17 10.81 -0.56 7.90
N LYS A 18 11.91 -0.76 8.64
CA LYS A 18 11.98 -0.55 10.09
C LYS A 18 12.01 0.93 10.52
N ALA A 19 12.35 1.81 9.59
CA ALA A 19 12.47 3.25 9.82
C ALA A 19 11.40 4.06 9.07
N ALA A 20 10.54 3.38 8.30
CA ALA A 20 9.54 4.01 7.45
C ALA A 20 8.23 4.18 8.21
N ASP A 21 7.61 5.35 8.08
CA ASP A 21 6.26 5.62 8.60
C ASP A 21 5.18 4.93 7.76
N TYR A 22 5.44 4.73 6.46
CA TYR A 22 4.52 4.13 5.51
C TYR A 22 5.23 3.05 4.68
N LEU A 23 4.55 1.91 4.52
CA LEU A 23 5.01 0.80 3.69
C LEU A 23 4.09 0.64 2.50
N PHE A 24 4.66 0.60 1.30
CA PHE A 24 3.91 0.42 0.07
C PHE A 24 4.34 -0.85 -0.67
N SER A 25 3.38 -1.62 -1.16
CA SER A 25 3.64 -2.76 -2.05
C SER A 25 2.56 -2.85 -3.14
N ALA A 26 2.90 -3.37 -4.31
CA ALA A 26 1.93 -3.65 -5.38
C ALA A 26 1.35 -5.07 -5.29
N ASP A 27 1.95 -5.93 -4.48
CA ASP A 27 1.68 -7.36 -4.48
C ASP A 27 1.83 -7.93 -3.07
N ALA A 28 0.74 -8.46 -2.55
CA ALA A 28 0.69 -9.08 -1.23
C ALA A 28 1.39 -10.45 -1.18
N SER A 29 1.54 -11.12 -2.33
CA SER A 29 2.22 -12.41 -2.47
C SER A 29 3.73 -12.28 -2.69
N SER A 30 4.24 -11.04 -2.83
CA SER A 30 5.68 -10.82 -2.94
C SER A 30 6.38 -11.25 -1.65
N ALA A 31 7.53 -11.93 -1.78
CA ALA A 31 8.26 -12.49 -0.63
C ALA A 31 8.61 -11.42 0.43
N ASP A 32 8.86 -10.18 0.03
CA ASP A 32 9.15 -9.09 0.97
C ASP A 32 7.90 -8.61 1.70
N THR A 33 6.75 -8.53 1.00
CA THR A 33 5.46 -8.18 1.62
C THR A 33 5.03 -9.29 2.59
N GLU A 34 5.14 -10.56 2.20
CA GLU A 34 4.80 -11.69 3.06
C GLU A 34 5.62 -11.71 4.35
N ARG A 35 6.94 -11.47 4.26
CA ARG A 35 7.80 -11.35 5.44
C ARG A 35 7.33 -10.27 6.40
N ILE A 36 6.79 -9.17 5.89
CA ILE A 36 6.21 -8.10 6.70
C ILE A 36 4.92 -8.59 7.37
N PHE A 37 4.02 -9.28 6.66
CA PHE A 37 2.79 -9.82 7.23
C PHE A 37 3.03 -10.83 8.36
N TYR A 38 4.10 -11.61 8.28
CA TYR A 38 4.50 -12.54 9.35
C TYR A 38 5.37 -11.90 10.44
N SER A 39 5.70 -10.61 10.32
CA SER A 39 6.49 -9.91 11.33
C SER A 39 5.68 -9.66 12.60
N ARG A 40 6.37 -9.61 13.75
CA ARG A 40 5.75 -9.28 15.03
C ARG A 40 5.06 -7.92 15.03
N ASP A 41 5.61 -6.96 14.29
CA ASP A 41 5.11 -5.60 14.25
C ASP A 41 3.79 -5.53 13.47
N TYR A 42 3.62 -6.32 12.40
CA TYR A 42 2.32 -6.46 11.73
C TYR A 42 1.27 -7.15 12.61
N VAL A 43 1.62 -8.30 13.21
CA VAL A 43 0.71 -9.08 14.06
C VAL A 43 0.25 -8.29 15.30
N ARG A 44 1.06 -7.35 15.79
CA ARG A 44 0.70 -6.46 16.91
C ARG A 44 0.01 -5.16 16.48
N ASN A 45 -0.32 -5.01 15.19
CA ASN A 45 -0.90 -3.80 14.61
C ASN A 45 -0.01 -2.54 14.75
N ASN A 46 1.31 -2.72 14.84
CA ASN A 46 2.27 -1.61 14.88
C ASN A 46 2.66 -1.10 13.49
N LEU A 47 2.34 -1.85 12.43
CA LEU A 47 2.57 -1.43 11.04
C LEU A 47 1.43 -1.87 10.14
N THR A 48 1.24 -1.11 9.06
CA THR A 48 0.27 -1.41 8.01
C THR A 48 0.97 -1.31 6.66
N VAL A 49 0.64 -2.21 5.74
CA VAL A 49 1.08 -2.14 4.34
C VAL A 49 -0.03 -1.52 3.51
N PHE A 50 0.32 -0.60 2.62
CA PHE A 50 -0.59 0.03 1.67
C PHE A 50 -0.29 -0.41 0.23
N HIS A 51 -1.31 -0.44 -0.61
CA HIS A 51 -1.18 -0.73 -2.02
C HIS A 51 -0.54 0.47 -2.74
N SER A 52 0.50 0.21 -3.52
CA SER A 52 1.33 1.24 -4.16
C SER A 52 0.58 2.09 -5.19
N LYS A 53 -0.59 1.64 -5.67
CA LYS A 53 -1.50 2.44 -6.52
C LYS A 53 -1.89 3.77 -5.86
N PHE A 54 -1.89 3.85 -4.52
CA PHE A 54 -2.06 5.11 -3.78
C PHE A 54 -1.13 6.21 -4.33
N LEU A 55 0.16 5.91 -4.45
CA LEU A 55 1.16 6.86 -4.94
C LEU A 55 0.91 7.25 -6.40
N SER A 56 0.47 6.31 -7.22
CA SER A 56 0.08 6.58 -8.63
C SER A 56 -1.10 7.55 -8.72
N VAL A 57 -2.11 7.38 -7.87
CA VAL A 57 -3.31 8.24 -7.85
C VAL A 57 -2.98 9.61 -7.26
N CYS A 58 -2.19 9.68 -6.18
CA CYS A 58 -1.68 10.94 -5.64
C CYS A 58 -0.89 11.73 -6.69
N ARG A 59 -0.07 11.04 -7.49
CA ARG A 59 0.66 11.66 -8.61
C ARG A 59 -0.27 12.22 -9.68
N LEU A 60 -1.29 11.46 -10.08
CA LEU A 60 -2.26 11.91 -11.06
C LEU A 60 -3.03 13.15 -10.57
N ARG A 61 -3.41 13.16 -9.28
CA ARG A 61 -4.13 14.27 -8.64
C ARG A 61 -3.23 15.42 -8.18
N LYS A 62 -1.90 15.26 -8.28
CA LYS A 62 -0.89 16.20 -7.75
C LYS A 62 -1.16 16.59 -6.29
N SER A 63 -1.57 15.61 -5.48
CA SER A 63 -1.93 15.83 -4.09
C SER A 63 -1.92 14.53 -3.30
N VAL A 64 -1.18 14.51 -2.20
CA VAL A 64 -1.15 13.42 -1.21
C VAL A 64 -2.27 13.51 -0.17
N THR A 65 -2.99 14.64 -0.09
CA THR A 65 -4.05 14.89 0.89
C THR A 65 -5.46 14.67 0.35
N SER A 66 -5.62 14.68 -0.98
CA SER A 66 -6.92 14.49 -1.65
C SER A 66 -7.35 13.03 -1.81
N VAL A 67 -6.47 12.08 -1.49
CA VAL A 67 -6.71 10.64 -1.64
C VAL A 67 -6.73 10.00 -0.24
N PRO A 68 -7.84 9.40 0.21
CA PRO A 68 -7.87 8.72 1.49
C PRO A 68 -7.01 7.45 1.45
N ILE A 69 -5.88 7.46 2.15
CA ILE A 69 -4.92 6.34 2.16
C ILE A 69 -5.53 5.04 2.72
N GLY A 70 -6.55 5.14 3.58
CA GLY A 70 -7.27 3.98 4.13
C GLY A 70 -7.95 3.10 3.08
N HIS A 71 -8.30 3.66 1.91
CA HIS A 71 -8.81 2.87 0.78
C HIS A 71 -7.75 2.04 0.08
N TYR A 72 -6.49 2.13 0.51
CA TYR A 72 -5.36 1.43 -0.07
C TYR A 72 -4.68 0.53 0.96
N VAL A 73 -5.32 0.16 2.07
CA VAL A 73 -4.73 -0.87 2.97
C VAL A 73 -4.59 -2.18 2.20
N LEU A 74 -3.39 -2.75 2.15
CA LEU A 74 -3.09 -4.01 1.49
C LEU A 74 -3.01 -5.13 2.53
N PRO A 75 -4.07 -5.95 2.71
CA PRO A 75 -4.01 -7.09 3.62
C PRO A 75 -3.34 -8.30 2.97
N PRO A 76 -3.02 -9.36 3.74
CA PRO A 76 -2.51 -10.62 3.20
C PRO A 76 -3.46 -11.21 2.15
N GLU A 77 -2.92 -11.92 1.16
CA GLU A 77 -3.71 -12.44 0.02
C GLU A 77 -4.89 -13.32 0.45
N ALA A 78 -4.72 -14.14 1.49
CA ALA A 78 -5.81 -14.95 2.04
C ALA A 78 -7.00 -14.09 2.51
N ILE A 79 -6.70 -12.97 3.18
CA ILE A 79 -7.72 -12.02 3.65
C ILE A 79 -8.33 -11.24 2.48
N GLN A 80 -7.54 -10.93 1.45
CA GLN A 80 -8.08 -10.30 0.24
C GLN A 80 -9.14 -11.17 -0.43
N ASN A 81 -8.89 -12.48 -0.54
CA ASN A 81 -9.86 -13.41 -1.11
C ASN A 81 -11.16 -13.47 -0.30
N GLU A 82 -11.08 -13.44 1.03
CA GLU A 82 -12.27 -13.38 1.90
C GLU A 82 -13.03 -12.06 1.72
N ILE A 83 -12.33 -10.92 1.68
CA ILE A 83 -12.95 -9.60 1.48
C ILE A 83 -13.62 -9.52 0.11
N ARG A 84 -12.96 -10.01 -0.95
CA ARG A 84 -13.55 -10.08 -2.30
C ARG A 84 -14.83 -10.89 -2.31
N ALA A 85 -14.88 -12.01 -1.58
CA ALA A 85 -16.06 -12.86 -1.51
C ALA A 85 -17.24 -12.20 -0.76
N VAL A 86 -16.98 -11.30 0.19
CA VAL A 86 -18.02 -10.70 1.04
C VAL A 86 -18.44 -9.30 0.58
N ILE A 87 -17.48 -8.46 0.19
CA ILE A 87 -17.66 -7.03 -0.08
C ILE A 87 -17.49 -6.72 -1.58
N GLY A 88 -16.69 -7.52 -2.28
CA GLY A 88 -16.33 -7.31 -3.68
C GLY A 88 -14.92 -6.76 -3.86
N GLN A 89 -14.64 -6.25 -5.05
CA GLN A 89 -13.30 -5.83 -5.47
C GLN A 89 -12.78 -4.59 -4.72
N TYR A 90 -11.46 -4.49 -4.63
CA TYR A 90 -10.78 -3.33 -4.10
C TYR A 90 -10.74 -2.17 -5.10
N ILE A 91 -10.65 -0.93 -4.61
CA ILE A 91 -10.60 0.27 -5.47
C ILE A 91 -9.42 0.26 -6.45
N TRP A 92 -8.30 -0.36 -6.07
CA TRP A 92 -7.10 -0.45 -6.89
C TRP A 92 -7.14 -1.59 -7.93
N GLU A 93 -8.18 -2.43 -7.90
CA GLU A 93 -8.43 -3.49 -8.91
C GLU A 93 -9.29 -2.98 -10.07
N THR A 94 -9.99 -1.87 -9.86
CA THR A 94 -10.65 -1.15 -10.96
C THR A 94 -9.60 -0.56 -11.89
N GLU A 95 -9.66 -0.89 -13.18
CA GLU A 95 -8.98 -0.12 -14.20
C GLU A 95 -9.60 1.29 -14.22
N GLU A 96 -8.76 2.31 -14.05
CA GLU A 96 -9.15 3.69 -14.36
C GLU A 96 -9.42 3.73 -15.88
N GLN A 97 -10.69 3.84 -16.29
CA GLN A 97 -11.06 4.22 -17.66
C GLN A 97 -10.63 5.66 -17.95
#